data_AF-A0A9D6LER7-F1
#
_entry.id   AF-A0A9D6LER7-F1
#
_cell.length_a   1.000
_cell.length_b   1.000
_cell.length_c   1.000
_cell.angle_alpha   90.00
_cell.angle_beta   90.00
_cell.angle_gamma   90.00
#
_symmetry.space_group_name_H-M   'P 1'
#
loop_
_entity.id
_entity.type
_entity.pdbx_description
1 polymer ?
#
loop_
_entity_poly.entity_id
_entity_poly.type
_entity_poly.pdbx_seq_one_letter_code
_entity_poly.pdbx_strand_id
1 'polypeptide(L)'
;MTSFKDDVLEGLSLGQKAIPPKYFYDERGSALFERICELPEYYLTRTERGILETHIRSIVGGFGPRKTLLELGSGASLKTRLVLNEFKSCETYVPIDISEEFLFKTARALAREYPRIKINPVCADFLKPLRLPLDDGGRVLFFPGSTIGNFEPLDALKLLQNVARLLGRGGRMLLGVDLFKDVKVLEAAYNDSQGVTAAFNLNVLARMKNELGADFNLNAFNHRAFFNPEESRIEMHLESTLDQVVR
;
A
#
# COMPACT_ATOMS: atom_id res chain seq x y z
N MET A 1 19.33 5.40 1.34
CA MET A 1 17.94 5.84 1.08
C MET A 1 18.03 7.26 0.55
N THR A 2 17.31 7.62 -0.51
CA THR A 2 17.02 9.05 -0.72
C THR A 2 16.11 9.48 0.42
N SER A 3 16.40 10.64 1.01
CA SER A 3 15.60 11.13 2.13
C SER A 3 14.25 11.67 1.62
N PHE A 4 13.28 11.84 2.52
CA PHE A 4 12.03 12.54 2.18
C PHE A 4 12.31 13.91 1.54
N LYS A 5 13.31 14.63 2.07
CA LYS A 5 13.76 15.91 1.52
C LYS A 5 14.24 15.79 0.07
N ASP A 6 15.06 14.79 -0.24
CA ASP A 6 15.63 14.63 -1.58
C ASP A 6 14.54 14.33 -2.62
N ASP A 7 13.63 13.39 -2.32
CA ASP A 7 12.53 13.02 -3.21
C ASP A 7 11.55 14.20 -3.40
N VAL A 8 11.32 15.03 -2.37
CA VAL A 8 10.50 16.25 -2.47
C VAL A 8 11.17 17.30 -3.37
N LEU A 9 12.47 17.55 -3.18
CA LEU A 9 13.21 18.52 -3.99
C LEU A 9 13.26 18.08 -5.46
N GLU A 10 13.56 16.81 -5.73
CA GLU A 10 13.54 16.25 -7.07
C GLU A 10 12.14 16.39 -7.69
N GLY A 11 11.12 15.93 -6.96
CA GLY A 11 9.72 15.92 -7.42
C GLY A 11 9.14 17.30 -7.72
N LEU A 12 9.46 18.31 -6.89
CA LEU A 12 9.01 19.69 -7.10
C LEU A 12 9.82 20.44 -8.19
N SER A 13 10.99 19.92 -8.58
CA SER A 13 11.83 20.48 -9.65
C SER A 13 11.43 20.01 -11.05
N LEU A 14 10.56 19.00 -11.17
CA LEU A 14 10.07 18.50 -12.45
C LEU A 14 9.16 19.52 -13.15
N GLY A 15 9.11 19.45 -14.48
CA GLY A 15 8.16 20.24 -15.29
C GLY A 15 6.71 19.94 -14.91
N GLN A 16 6.37 18.67 -14.81
CA GLN A 16 5.17 18.19 -14.12
C GLN A 16 5.57 17.74 -12.71
N LYS A 17 5.22 18.52 -11.69
CA LYS A 17 5.57 18.23 -10.29
C LYS A 17 4.89 16.93 -9.86
N ALA A 18 5.63 16.08 -9.16
CA ALA A 18 5.12 14.80 -8.66
C ALA A 18 5.82 14.42 -7.36
N ILE A 19 5.10 13.78 -6.45
CA ILE A 19 5.65 13.29 -5.18
C ILE A 19 5.35 11.79 -5.09
N PRO A 20 6.35 10.95 -4.73
CA PRO A 20 6.11 9.53 -4.59
C PRO A 20 5.00 9.21 -3.56
N PRO A 21 4.02 8.35 -3.89
CA PRO A 21 2.87 8.09 -3.02
C PRO A 21 3.23 7.40 -1.69
N LYS A 22 4.43 6.83 -1.57
CA LYS A 22 4.95 6.28 -0.30
C LYS A 22 4.96 7.32 0.83
N TYR A 23 5.01 8.61 0.51
CA TYR A 23 4.98 9.69 1.49
C TYR A 23 3.58 10.02 2.02
N PHE A 24 2.52 9.42 1.47
CA PHE A 24 1.19 9.52 2.08
C PHE A 24 1.04 8.74 3.38
N TYR A 25 1.97 7.85 3.73
CA TYR A 25 1.79 6.87 4.83
C TYR A 25 2.64 7.18 6.07
N ASP A 26 2.62 8.43 6.54
CA ASP A 26 2.94 8.71 7.95
C ASP A 26 1.80 8.24 8.87
N GLU A 27 1.91 8.41 10.19
CA GLU A 27 0.88 7.97 11.13
C GLU A 27 -0.52 8.51 10.77
N ARG A 28 -0.61 9.82 10.50
CA ARG A 28 -1.88 10.48 10.14
C ARG A 28 -2.42 9.95 8.81
N GLY A 29 -1.56 9.83 7.81
CA GLY A 29 -1.94 9.36 6.49
C GLY A 29 -2.38 7.90 6.49
N SER A 30 -1.71 7.03 7.25
CA SER A 30 -2.16 5.66 7.49
C SER A 30 -3.55 5.61 8.12
N ALA A 31 -3.83 6.44 9.14
CA ALA A 31 -5.16 6.51 9.75
C ALA A 31 -6.24 7.04 8.78
N LEU A 32 -5.89 7.99 7.91
CA LEU A 32 -6.79 8.46 6.85
C LEU A 32 -7.07 7.35 5.83
N PHE A 33 -6.07 6.56 5.45
CA PHE A 33 -6.24 5.43 4.55
C PHE A 33 -7.12 4.32 5.14
N GLU A 34 -7.01 4.04 6.45
CA GLU A 34 -7.93 3.13 7.14
C GLU A 34 -9.37 3.62 7.04
N ARG A 35 -9.61 4.92 7.22
CA ARG A 35 -10.94 5.52 7.03
C ARG A 35 -11.41 5.43 5.57
N ILE A 36 -10.52 5.64 4.60
CA ILE A 36 -10.85 5.48 3.17
C ILE A 36 -11.37 4.06 2.90
N CYS A 37 -10.74 3.06 3.50
CA CYS A 37 -11.11 1.66 3.34
C CYS A 37 -12.54 1.31 3.85
N GLU A 38 -13.15 2.18 4.65
CA GLU A 38 -14.51 2.05 5.19
C GLU A 38 -15.56 2.85 4.40
N LEU A 39 -15.14 3.69 3.45
CA LEU A 39 -16.04 4.57 2.72
C LEU A 39 -16.97 3.78 1.77
N PRO A 40 -18.23 4.21 1.61
CA PRO A 40 -19.15 3.57 0.69
C PRO A 40 -18.68 3.68 -0.76
N GLU A 41 -17.97 4.75 -1.14
CA GLU A 41 -17.43 4.90 -2.49
C GLU A 41 -16.21 4.00 -2.76
N TYR A 42 -15.36 3.76 -1.76
CA TYR A 42 -14.11 2.99 -1.91
C TYR A 42 -14.33 1.47 -1.84
N TYR A 43 -14.71 0.87 -2.97
CA TYR A 43 -15.09 -0.55 -3.04
C TYR A 43 -13.96 -1.55 -2.88
N LEU A 44 -12.72 -1.16 -3.18
CA LEU A 44 -11.59 -2.10 -3.36
C LEU A 44 -11.44 -3.03 -2.15
N THR A 45 -11.44 -2.46 -0.94
CA THR A 45 -11.22 -3.19 0.30
C THR A 45 -12.33 -4.22 0.56
N ARG A 46 -13.60 -3.81 0.46
CA ARG A 46 -14.75 -4.70 0.72
C ARG A 46 -14.90 -5.77 -0.35
N THR A 47 -14.63 -5.43 -1.62
CA THR A 47 -14.70 -6.39 -2.74
C THR A 47 -13.62 -7.44 -2.60
N GLU A 48 -12.37 -7.06 -2.36
CA GLU A 48 -11.27 -8.01 -2.16
C GLU A 48 -11.49 -8.88 -0.92
N ARG A 49 -11.99 -8.29 0.18
CA ARG A 49 -12.38 -9.05 1.37
C ARG A 49 -13.44 -10.10 1.05
N GLY A 50 -14.50 -9.74 0.31
CA GLY A 50 -15.56 -10.69 -0.07
C GLY A 50 -15.06 -11.84 -0.94
N ILE A 51 -14.12 -11.56 -1.86
CA ILE A 51 -13.44 -12.58 -2.67
C ILE A 51 -12.65 -13.53 -1.76
N LEU A 52 -11.87 -12.99 -0.81
CA LEU A 52 -11.12 -13.80 0.14
C LEU A 52 -12.07 -14.66 0.97
N GLU A 53 -13.09 -14.09 1.62
CA GLU A 53 -14.06 -14.85 2.42
C GLU A 53 -14.72 -16.00 1.65
N THR A 54 -15.07 -15.76 0.39
CA THR A 54 -15.73 -16.77 -0.46
C THR A 54 -14.77 -17.88 -0.90
N HIS A 55 -13.53 -17.53 -1.23
CA HIS A 55 -12.59 -18.44 -1.89
C HIS A 55 -11.36 -18.85 -1.05
N ILE A 56 -11.31 -18.47 0.23
CA ILE A 56 -10.09 -18.59 1.05
C ILE A 56 -9.52 -20.01 1.07
N ARG A 57 -10.38 -21.03 1.17
CA ARG A 57 -9.97 -22.44 1.20
C ARG A 57 -9.26 -22.86 -0.08
N SER A 58 -9.79 -22.44 -1.23
CA SER A 58 -9.20 -22.74 -2.54
C SER A 58 -7.87 -22.01 -2.72
N ILE A 59 -7.84 -20.72 -2.35
CA ILE A 59 -6.65 -19.88 -2.41
C ILE A 59 -5.51 -20.48 -1.57
N VAL A 60 -5.78 -20.77 -0.30
CA VAL A 60 -4.80 -21.36 0.63
C VAL A 60 -4.44 -22.78 0.23
N GLY A 61 -5.36 -23.56 -0.35
CA GLY A 61 -5.04 -24.87 -0.94
C GLY A 61 -3.94 -24.80 -2.00
N GLY A 62 -3.85 -23.70 -2.76
CA GLY A 62 -2.78 -23.44 -3.73
C GLY A 62 -1.41 -23.15 -3.12
N PHE A 63 -1.35 -22.87 -1.81
CA PHE A 63 -0.12 -22.60 -1.08
C PHE A 63 0.70 -23.86 -0.82
N GLY A 64 0.17 -25.08 -0.97
CA GLY A 64 0.96 -26.31 -0.87
C GLY A 64 1.76 -26.40 0.46
N PRO A 65 3.02 -26.89 0.44
CA PRO A 65 3.76 -27.20 1.67
C PRO A 65 4.47 -26.00 2.31
N ARG A 66 4.33 -24.78 1.76
CA ARG A 66 5.03 -23.60 2.28
C ARG A 66 4.50 -23.28 3.68
N LYS A 67 5.32 -22.65 4.49
CA LYS A 67 4.99 -22.33 5.89
C LYS A 67 5.24 -20.86 6.25
N THR A 68 5.73 -20.09 5.29
CA THR A 68 6.06 -18.67 5.47
C THR A 68 5.15 -17.82 4.61
N LEU A 69 4.43 -16.90 5.26
CA LEU A 69 3.63 -15.87 4.61
C LEU A 69 4.36 -14.52 4.72
N LEU A 70 4.72 -13.94 3.59
CA LEU A 70 5.20 -12.56 3.47
C LEU A 70 4.02 -11.68 3.09
N GLU A 71 3.97 -10.45 3.57
CA GLU A 71 3.00 -9.45 3.11
C GLU A 71 3.68 -8.12 2.81
N LEU A 72 3.48 -7.59 1.60
CA LEU A 72 3.96 -6.26 1.21
C LEU A 72 2.86 -5.22 1.43
N GLY A 73 3.20 -4.11 2.10
CA GLY A 73 2.23 -3.08 2.44
C GLY A 73 1.20 -3.59 3.44
N SER A 74 1.68 -4.20 4.53
CA SER A 74 0.84 -4.97 5.46
C SER A 74 -0.24 -4.16 6.17
N GLY A 75 -0.08 -2.84 6.30
CA GLY A 75 -1.07 -1.96 6.91
C GLY A 75 -1.66 -2.54 8.21
N ALA A 76 -3.00 -2.50 8.33
CA ALA A 76 -3.73 -3.02 9.48
C ALA A 76 -3.85 -4.57 9.49
N SER A 77 -3.44 -5.21 8.40
CA SER A 77 -3.46 -6.66 8.20
C SER A 77 -4.84 -7.31 8.44
N LEU A 78 -5.93 -6.59 8.16
CA LEU A 78 -7.30 -7.10 8.36
C LEU A 78 -7.61 -8.26 7.40
N LYS A 79 -7.22 -8.13 6.13
CA LYS A 79 -7.37 -9.20 5.11
C LYS A 79 -6.46 -10.38 5.41
N THR A 80 -5.29 -10.13 5.96
CA THR A 80 -4.30 -11.13 6.35
C THR A 80 -4.83 -12.08 7.40
N ARG A 81 -5.67 -11.62 8.32
CA ARG A 81 -6.34 -12.48 9.30
C ARG A 81 -7.16 -13.58 8.65
N LEU A 82 -7.85 -13.29 7.54
CA LEU A 82 -8.57 -14.31 6.78
C LEU A 82 -7.61 -15.38 6.25
N VAL A 83 -6.45 -14.95 5.72
CA VAL A 83 -5.41 -15.85 5.21
C VAL A 83 -4.79 -16.68 6.33
N LEU A 84 -4.36 -16.07 7.43
CA LEU A 84 -3.74 -16.76 8.57
C LEU A 84 -4.72 -17.72 9.25
N ASN A 85 -6.00 -17.36 9.32
CA ASN A 85 -7.04 -18.22 9.87
C ASN A 85 -7.22 -19.49 9.04
N GLU A 86 -7.07 -19.44 7.72
CA GLU A 86 -7.19 -20.63 6.87
C GLU A 86 -5.86 -21.36 6.66
N PHE A 87 -4.72 -20.64 6.65
CA PHE A 87 -3.38 -21.19 6.42
C PHE A 87 -2.80 -21.86 7.65
N LYS A 88 -3.40 -22.98 8.06
CA LYS A 88 -3.08 -23.70 9.31
C LYS A 88 -1.63 -24.16 9.47
N SER A 89 -0.92 -24.38 8.37
CA SER A 89 0.49 -24.78 8.36
C SER A 89 1.47 -23.61 8.41
N CYS A 90 0.98 -22.37 8.47
CA CYS A 90 1.81 -21.18 8.60
C CYS A 90 2.57 -21.21 9.93
N GLU A 91 3.90 -21.21 9.86
CA GLU A 91 4.80 -21.14 11.01
C GLU A 91 5.39 -19.73 11.18
N THR A 92 5.53 -18.97 10.08
CA THR A 92 6.10 -17.62 10.09
C THR A 92 5.28 -16.66 9.26
N TYR A 93 4.98 -15.49 9.82
CA TYR A 93 4.39 -14.37 9.12
C TYR A 93 5.33 -13.16 9.18
N VAL A 94 5.60 -12.56 8.02
CA VAL A 94 6.53 -11.43 7.85
C VAL A 94 5.76 -10.25 7.26
N PRO A 95 5.18 -9.37 8.09
CA PRO A 95 4.61 -8.12 7.60
C PRO A 95 5.74 -7.16 7.21
N ILE A 96 5.66 -6.60 6.01
CA ILE A 96 6.62 -5.64 5.46
C ILE A 96 5.89 -4.33 5.16
N ASP A 97 6.35 -3.24 5.75
CA ASP A 97 5.76 -1.92 5.58
C ASP A 97 6.81 -0.81 5.75
N ILE A 98 6.53 0.40 5.26
CA ILE A 98 7.39 1.57 5.44
C ILE A 98 7.04 2.36 6.71
N SER A 99 5.81 2.20 7.22
CA SER A 99 5.35 2.88 8.44
C SER A 99 5.76 2.11 9.69
N GLU A 100 6.94 2.46 10.24
CA GLU A 100 7.59 1.71 11.33
C GLU A 100 6.70 1.53 12.57
N GLU A 101 6.21 2.64 13.14
CA GLU A 101 5.43 2.60 14.39
C GLU A 101 4.13 1.82 14.21
N PHE A 102 3.44 2.03 13.09
CA PHE A 102 2.21 1.35 12.75
C PHE A 102 2.44 -0.15 12.56
N LEU A 103 3.50 -0.52 11.84
CA LEU A 103 3.92 -1.91 11.64
C LEU A 103 4.17 -2.63 12.98
N PHE A 104 4.96 -2.04 13.87
CA PHE A 104 5.29 -2.67 15.16
C PHE A 104 4.09 -2.70 16.12
N LYS A 105 3.15 -1.76 16.02
CA LYS A 105 1.87 -1.81 16.74
C LYS A 105 1.02 -2.99 16.25
N THR A 106 0.84 -3.13 14.94
CA THR A 106 0.06 -4.23 14.33
C THR A 106 0.70 -5.59 14.59
N ALA A 107 2.02 -5.71 14.44
CA ALA A 107 2.75 -6.95 14.69
C ALA A 107 2.62 -7.45 16.14
N ARG A 108 2.64 -6.55 17.13
CA ARG A 108 2.42 -6.91 18.54
C ARG A 108 1.00 -7.43 18.79
N ALA A 109 0.00 -6.86 18.13
CA ALA A 109 -1.38 -7.34 18.23
C ALA A 109 -1.50 -8.74 17.59
N LEU A 110 -0.95 -8.93 16.39
CA LEU A 110 -0.95 -10.23 15.70
C LEU A 110 -0.21 -11.32 16.48
N ALA A 111 0.91 -11.00 17.15
CA ALA A 111 1.64 -11.98 17.96
C ALA A 111 0.82 -12.49 19.16
N ARG A 112 -0.08 -11.65 19.70
CA ARG A 112 -1.02 -12.06 20.77
C ARG A 112 -2.18 -12.88 20.22
N GLU A 113 -2.67 -12.54 19.03
CA GLU A 113 -3.77 -13.22 18.35
C GLU A 113 -3.36 -14.60 17.82
N TYR A 114 -2.11 -14.74 17.37
CA TYR A 114 -1.56 -15.95 16.73
C TYR A 114 -0.31 -16.46 17.45
N PRO A 115 -0.41 -16.97 18.70
CA PRO A 115 0.76 -17.34 19.52
C PRO A 115 1.59 -18.50 18.96
N ARG A 116 1.08 -19.24 17.97
CA ARG A 116 1.79 -20.33 17.29
C ARG A 116 2.53 -19.89 16.02
N ILE A 117 2.33 -18.66 15.56
CA ILE A 117 2.95 -18.12 14.36
C ILE A 117 4.04 -17.13 14.79
N LYS A 118 5.24 -17.31 14.26
CA LYS A 118 6.34 -16.36 14.48
C LYS A 118 6.09 -15.10 13.64
N ILE A 119 5.77 -13.99 14.31
CA ILE A 119 5.55 -12.69 13.68
C ILE A 119 6.88 -11.92 13.61
N ASN A 120 7.43 -11.74 12.40
CA ASN A 120 8.71 -11.07 12.17
C ASN A 120 8.50 -9.80 11.32
N PRO A 121 8.15 -8.65 11.92
CA PRO A 121 7.97 -7.41 11.17
C PRO A 121 9.28 -6.92 10.54
N VAL A 122 9.20 -6.38 9.32
CA VAL A 122 10.32 -5.79 8.59
C VAL A 122 9.93 -4.40 8.11
N CYS A 123 10.50 -3.37 8.73
CA CYS A 123 10.33 -1.99 8.27
C CYS A 123 11.24 -1.75 7.06
N ALA A 124 10.65 -1.66 5.87
CA ALA A 124 11.41 -1.48 4.64
C ALA A 124 10.58 -0.87 3.50
N ASP A 125 11.27 -0.11 2.66
CA ASP A 125 10.81 0.26 1.33
C ASP A 125 10.92 -0.97 0.40
N PHE A 126 9.80 -1.66 0.20
CA PHE A 126 9.75 -2.91 -0.58
C PHE A 126 9.93 -2.71 -2.09
N LEU A 127 10.04 -1.48 -2.59
CA LEU A 127 10.51 -1.22 -3.96
C LEU A 127 11.97 -1.60 -4.13
N LYS A 128 12.73 -1.62 -3.03
CA LYS A 128 14.14 -2.01 -3.02
C LYS A 128 14.29 -3.50 -2.79
N PRO A 129 15.39 -4.11 -3.26
CA PRO A 129 15.63 -5.53 -3.01
C PRO A 129 15.63 -5.84 -1.51
N LEU A 130 14.67 -6.65 -1.07
CA LEU A 130 14.60 -7.17 0.30
C LEU A 130 15.47 -8.42 0.42
N ARG A 131 16.22 -8.51 1.51
CA ARG A 131 16.97 -9.72 1.89
C ARG A 131 16.38 -10.28 3.16
N LEU A 132 15.63 -11.38 3.01
CA LEU A 132 15.07 -12.13 4.14
C LEU A 132 15.74 -13.49 4.26
N PRO A 133 16.03 -14.00 5.48
CA PRO A 133 16.67 -15.30 5.69
C PRO A 133 15.95 -16.41 4.93
N LEU A 134 16.66 -17.08 4.02
CA LEU A 134 16.11 -18.15 3.17
C LEU A 134 15.58 -19.30 4.01
N ASP A 135 14.43 -19.83 3.60
CA ASP A 135 13.82 -21.05 4.08
C ASP A 135 13.74 -22.06 2.94
N ASP A 136 14.15 -23.31 3.20
CA ASP A 136 14.30 -24.35 2.17
C ASP A 136 12.96 -24.78 1.53
N GLY A 137 11.83 -24.43 2.16
CA GLY A 137 10.48 -24.84 1.75
C GLY A 137 9.78 -23.92 0.75
N GLY A 138 10.39 -22.78 0.38
CA GLY A 138 9.74 -21.73 -0.42
C GLY A 138 8.67 -20.95 0.35
N ARG A 139 8.26 -19.80 -0.19
CA ARG A 139 7.39 -18.83 0.50
C ARG A 139 6.09 -18.56 -0.23
N VAL A 140 5.13 -18.01 0.49
CA VAL A 140 3.95 -17.35 -0.08
C VAL A 140 4.10 -15.86 0.14
N LEU A 141 3.86 -15.05 -0.88
CA LEU A 141 3.77 -13.60 -0.76
C LEU A 141 2.35 -13.15 -1.05
N PHE A 142 1.77 -12.45 -0.10
CA PHE A 142 0.47 -11.80 -0.22
C PHE A 142 0.69 -10.32 -0.52
N PHE A 143 0.09 -9.82 -1.61
CA PHE A 143 0.15 -8.42 -1.97
C PHE A 143 -1.25 -7.91 -2.34
N PRO A 144 -2.06 -7.53 -1.34
CA PRO A 144 -3.46 -7.18 -1.53
C PRO A 144 -3.68 -5.71 -1.88
N GLY A 145 -4.94 -5.36 -2.14
CA GLY A 145 -5.44 -4.00 -2.20
C GLY A 145 -5.12 -3.26 -3.49
N SER A 146 -4.67 -3.97 -4.52
CA SER A 146 -4.23 -3.37 -5.78
C SER A 146 -3.10 -2.34 -5.63
N THR A 147 -2.31 -2.45 -4.55
CA THR A 147 -1.16 -1.56 -4.30
C THR A 147 -0.12 -1.61 -5.44
N ILE A 148 -0.07 -2.73 -6.19
CA ILE A 148 0.72 -2.85 -7.42
C ILE A 148 0.38 -1.76 -8.46
N GLY A 149 -0.86 -1.26 -8.46
CA GLY A 149 -1.33 -0.20 -9.36
C GLY A 149 -0.81 1.20 -9.03
N ASN A 150 -0.12 1.38 -7.89
CA ASN A 150 0.54 2.64 -7.55
C ASN A 150 1.90 2.83 -8.24
N PHE A 151 2.33 1.86 -9.05
CA PHE A 151 3.63 1.88 -9.72
C PHE A 151 3.46 1.98 -11.22
N GLU A 152 4.34 2.77 -11.84
CA GLU A 152 4.50 2.77 -13.29
C GLU A 152 4.86 1.36 -13.79
N PRO A 153 4.49 0.98 -15.03
CA PRO A 153 4.66 -0.38 -15.53
C PRO A 153 6.08 -0.95 -15.38
N LEU A 154 7.12 -0.14 -15.59
CA LEU A 154 8.52 -0.57 -15.45
C LEU A 154 8.91 -0.80 -13.99
N ASP A 155 8.34 -0.05 -13.04
CA ASP A 155 8.62 -0.22 -11.63
C ASP A 155 7.83 -1.38 -11.03
N ALA A 156 6.58 -1.58 -11.47
CA ALA A 156 5.81 -2.80 -11.19
C ALA A 156 6.56 -4.06 -11.68
N LEU A 157 7.13 -4.01 -12.88
CA LEU A 157 7.96 -5.12 -13.42
C LEU A 157 9.18 -5.40 -12.53
N LYS A 158 9.94 -4.36 -12.14
CA LYS A 158 11.09 -4.52 -11.25
C LYS A 158 10.67 -5.09 -9.88
N LEU A 159 9.55 -4.63 -9.33
CA LEU A 159 9.00 -5.15 -8.09
C LEU A 159 8.65 -6.64 -8.21
N LEU A 160 7.96 -7.04 -9.28
CA LEU A 160 7.62 -8.45 -9.52
C LEU A 160 8.86 -9.32 -9.71
N GLN A 161 9.92 -8.82 -10.36
CA GLN A 161 11.22 -9.51 -10.45
C GLN A 161 11.90 -9.65 -9.08
N ASN A 162 11.81 -8.63 -8.22
CA ASN A 162 12.31 -8.70 -6.84
C ASN A 162 11.52 -9.74 -6.03
N VAL A 163 10.20 -9.74 -6.15
CA VAL A 163 9.30 -10.71 -5.51
C VAL A 163 9.61 -12.13 -5.96
N ALA A 164 9.80 -12.37 -7.26
CA ALA A 164 10.16 -13.69 -7.77
C ALA A 164 11.46 -14.22 -7.16
N ARG A 165 12.48 -13.35 -6.99
CA ARG A 165 13.72 -13.70 -6.29
C ARG A 165 13.51 -13.97 -4.81
N LEU A 166 12.69 -13.15 -4.15
CA LEU A 166 12.37 -13.28 -2.73
C LEU A 166 11.61 -14.57 -2.41
N LEU A 167 10.74 -15.00 -3.32
CA LEU A 167 9.91 -16.20 -3.17
C LEU A 167 10.70 -17.50 -3.30
N GLY A 168 11.83 -17.47 -4.00
CA GLY A 168 12.66 -18.64 -4.26
C GLY A 168 11.99 -19.67 -5.17
N ARG A 169 12.65 -20.82 -5.36
CA ARG A 169 12.15 -21.89 -6.22
C ARG A 169 10.84 -22.44 -5.65
N GLY A 170 9.80 -22.43 -6.47
CA GLY A 170 8.50 -22.94 -6.06
C GLY A 170 7.78 -22.05 -5.05
N GLY A 171 8.14 -20.76 -4.90
CA GLY A 171 7.29 -19.84 -4.15
C GLY A 171 5.97 -19.54 -4.86
N ARG A 172 5.02 -18.93 -4.15
CA ARG A 172 3.71 -18.51 -4.67
C ARG A 172 3.46 -17.05 -4.35
N MET A 173 2.67 -16.42 -5.20
CA MET A 173 2.18 -15.07 -4.97
C MET A 173 0.65 -15.08 -5.01
N LEU A 174 0.04 -14.44 -4.02
CA LEU A 174 -1.37 -14.04 -4.03
C LEU A 174 -1.39 -12.53 -4.23
N LEU A 175 -1.78 -12.09 -5.43
CA LEU A 175 -1.79 -10.68 -5.83
C LEU A 175 -3.23 -10.20 -6.01
N GLY A 176 -3.58 -9.10 -5.35
CA GLY A 176 -4.81 -8.37 -5.60
C GLY A 176 -4.60 -7.34 -6.70
N VAL A 177 -5.48 -7.34 -7.71
CA VAL A 177 -5.47 -6.36 -8.81
C VAL A 177 -6.89 -5.86 -9.00
N ASP A 178 -7.07 -4.55 -8.94
CA ASP A 178 -8.34 -3.92 -9.27
C ASP A 178 -8.51 -3.85 -10.80
N LEU A 179 -9.71 -4.12 -11.29
CA LEU A 179 -10.00 -4.25 -12.71
C LEU A 179 -10.63 -2.98 -13.27
N PHE A 180 -10.48 -2.75 -14.58
CA PHE A 180 -11.24 -1.73 -15.27
C PHE A 180 -12.75 -1.96 -15.12
N LYS A 181 -13.50 -0.88 -14.92
CA LYS A 181 -14.96 -0.86 -14.73
C LYS A 181 -15.50 0.54 -15.06
N ASP A 182 -16.78 0.78 -14.77
CA ASP A 182 -17.41 2.09 -14.95
C ASP A 182 -16.56 3.21 -14.32
N VAL A 183 -16.23 4.21 -15.14
CA VAL A 183 -15.39 5.36 -14.75
C VAL A 183 -15.96 6.11 -13.56
N LYS A 184 -17.29 6.24 -13.45
CA LYS A 184 -17.92 6.91 -12.30
C LYS A 184 -17.66 6.17 -11.00
N VAL A 185 -17.61 4.83 -11.05
CA VAL A 185 -17.30 4.01 -9.88
C VAL A 185 -15.82 4.16 -9.51
N LEU A 186 -14.95 4.19 -10.51
CA LEU A 186 -13.51 4.43 -10.29
C LEU A 186 -13.27 5.81 -9.70
N GLU A 187 -13.82 6.87 -10.29
CA GLU A 187 -13.61 8.24 -9.82
C GLU A 187 -14.25 8.51 -8.47
N ALA A 188 -15.45 7.96 -8.19
CA ALA A 188 -16.10 8.10 -6.89
C ALA A 188 -15.24 7.49 -5.77
N ALA A 189 -14.57 6.36 -6.01
CA ALA A 189 -13.70 5.73 -5.02
C ALA A 189 -12.56 6.66 -4.55
N TYR A 190 -12.10 7.59 -5.40
CA TYR A 190 -11.02 8.53 -5.06
C TYR A 190 -11.50 9.97 -4.83
N ASN A 191 -12.80 10.24 -5.01
CA ASN A 191 -13.44 11.54 -4.75
C ASN A 191 -14.63 11.36 -3.81
N ASP A 192 -14.40 10.74 -2.65
CA ASP A 192 -15.47 10.48 -1.69
C ASP A 192 -16.16 11.75 -1.21
N SER A 193 -17.47 11.66 -1.00
CA SER A 193 -18.31 12.79 -0.58
C SER A 193 -17.96 13.33 0.82
N GLN A 194 -17.25 12.54 1.63
CA GLN A 194 -16.84 12.90 2.99
C GLN A 194 -15.49 13.67 3.01
N GLY A 195 -14.81 13.81 1.87
CA GLY A 195 -13.54 14.52 1.74
C GLY A 195 -12.35 13.84 2.43
N VAL A 196 -12.45 12.54 2.75
CA VAL A 196 -11.37 11.83 3.44
C VAL A 196 -10.19 11.58 2.51
N THR A 197 -10.42 11.23 1.24
CA THR A 197 -9.37 11.06 0.22
C THR A 197 -8.71 12.39 -0.12
N ALA A 198 -9.47 13.49 -0.11
CA ALA A 198 -8.91 14.83 -0.25
C ALA A 198 -7.95 15.15 0.92
N ALA A 199 -8.36 14.89 2.16
CA ALA A 199 -7.51 15.06 3.33
C ALA A 199 -6.27 14.15 3.31
N PHE A 200 -6.40 12.91 2.80
CA PHE A 200 -5.30 11.99 2.59
C PHE A 200 -4.29 12.51 1.57
N ASN A 201 -4.76 13.01 0.43
CA ASN A 201 -3.88 13.58 -0.61
C ASN A 201 -3.16 14.84 -0.09
N LEU A 202 -3.88 15.78 0.53
CA LEU A 202 -3.34 17.02 1.10
C LEU A 202 -2.33 16.77 2.24
N ASN A 203 -2.38 15.61 2.89
CA ASN A 203 -1.50 15.26 4.01
C ASN A 203 -0.01 15.35 3.62
N VAL A 204 0.36 15.05 2.38
CA VAL A 204 1.75 15.13 1.94
C VAL A 204 2.31 16.57 2.02
N LEU A 205 1.48 17.59 1.76
CA LEU A 205 1.88 18.99 1.93
C LEU A 205 2.01 19.36 3.41
N ALA A 206 1.12 18.83 4.26
CA ALA A 206 1.21 19.01 5.71
C ALA A 206 2.51 18.39 6.27
N ARG A 207 2.92 17.23 5.75
CA ARG A 207 4.19 16.60 6.08
C ARG A 207 5.38 17.45 5.65
N MET A 208 5.40 17.95 4.42
CA MET A 208 6.47 18.85 3.96
C MET A 208 6.58 20.08 4.86
N LYS A 209 5.46 20.66 5.29
CA LYS A 209 5.45 21.79 6.22
C LYS A 209 6.05 21.43 7.57
N ASN A 210 5.63 20.32 8.16
CA ASN A 210 6.05 19.92 9.51
C ASN A 210 7.49 19.38 9.56
N GLU A 211 7.90 18.61 8.56
CA GLU A 211 9.17 17.88 8.55
C GLU A 211 10.28 18.63 7.80
N LEU A 212 9.94 19.41 6.77
CA LEU A 212 10.91 20.10 5.92
C LEU A 212 10.88 21.62 6.08
N GLY A 213 9.93 22.16 6.86
CA GLY A 213 9.79 23.60 7.06
C GLY A 213 9.14 24.34 5.88
N ALA A 214 8.50 23.62 4.96
CA ALA A 214 7.89 24.22 3.78
C ALA A 214 6.68 25.11 4.14
N ASP A 215 6.54 26.25 3.46
CA ASP A 215 5.53 27.27 3.78
C ASP A 215 4.28 27.24 2.88
N PHE A 216 3.88 26.05 2.39
CA PHE A 216 2.65 25.86 1.62
C PHE A 216 1.41 26.48 2.28
N ASN A 217 0.59 27.19 1.51
CA ASN A 217 -0.78 27.53 1.89
C ASN A 217 -1.72 26.38 1.53
N LEU A 218 -1.91 25.44 2.46
CA LEU A 218 -2.72 24.22 2.24
C LEU A 218 -4.18 24.53 1.87
N ASN A 219 -4.72 25.68 2.32
CA ASN A 219 -6.10 26.08 1.98
C ASN A 219 -6.24 26.52 0.52
N ALA A 220 -5.14 26.70 -0.20
CA ALA A 220 -5.10 27.04 -1.60
C ALA A 220 -4.80 25.81 -2.49
N PHE A 221 -4.98 24.60 -1.99
CA PHE A 221 -4.87 23.38 -2.80
C PHE A 221 -6.20 22.61 -2.83
N ASN A 222 -6.65 22.30 -4.05
CA ASN A 222 -7.78 21.42 -4.28
C ASN A 222 -7.29 20.01 -4.59
N HIS A 223 -7.95 19.03 -3.98
CA HIS A 223 -7.83 17.64 -4.42
C HIS A 223 -8.55 17.47 -5.77
N ARG A 224 -7.91 16.79 -6.71
CA ARG A 224 -8.52 16.36 -7.96
C ARG A 224 -8.11 14.91 -8.25
N ALA A 225 -9.08 14.01 -8.34
CA ALA A 225 -8.85 12.67 -8.85
C ALA A 225 -9.71 12.41 -10.10
N PHE A 226 -9.11 11.78 -11.12
CA PHE A 226 -9.81 11.45 -12.37
C PHE A 226 -9.25 10.17 -12.98
N PHE A 227 -10.04 9.52 -13.82
CA PHE A 227 -9.57 8.37 -14.59
C PHE A 227 -8.90 8.85 -15.88
N ASN A 228 -7.64 8.48 -16.08
CA ASN A 228 -6.91 8.68 -17.32
C ASN A 228 -7.17 7.46 -18.23
N PRO A 229 -7.92 7.61 -19.34
CA PRO A 229 -8.23 6.50 -20.24
C PRO A 229 -7.06 6.06 -21.11
N GLU A 230 -6.11 6.95 -21.40
CA GLU A 230 -4.93 6.63 -22.22
C GLU A 230 -4.01 5.67 -21.47
N GLU A 231 -3.78 5.97 -20.19
CA GLU A 231 -2.93 5.16 -19.30
C GLU A 231 -3.72 4.12 -18.48
N SER A 232 -5.06 4.09 -18.63
CA SER A 232 -5.99 3.20 -17.92
C SER A 232 -5.80 3.18 -16.39
N ARG A 233 -5.68 4.35 -15.77
CA ARG A 233 -5.40 4.50 -14.33
C ARG A 233 -6.17 5.65 -13.69
N ILE A 234 -6.37 5.58 -12.37
CA ILE A 234 -6.75 6.76 -11.60
C ILE A 234 -5.49 7.58 -11.29
N GLU A 235 -5.59 8.90 -11.43
CA GLU A 235 -4.57 9.83 -10.99
C GLU A 235 -5.12 10.73 -9.89
N MET A 236 -4.30 11.00 -8.87
CA MET A 236 -4.61 11.99 -7.83
C MET A 236 -3.64 13.16 -7.94
N HIS A 237 -4.21 14.37 -7.98
CA HIS A 237 -3.49 15.62 -8.14
C HIS A 237 -3.86 16.60 -7.02
N LEU A 238 -2.93 17.51 -6.73
CA LEU A 238 -3.17 18.67 -5.88
C LEU A 238 -3.01 19.92 -6.75
N GLU A 239 -4.11 20.63 -6.95
CA GLU A 239 -4.15 21.81 -7.82
C GLU A 239 -4.14 23.08 -6.97
N SER A 240 -3.10 23.90 -7.15
CA SER A 240 -3.03 25.21 -6.50
C SER A 240 -4.07 26.14 -7.11
N THR A 241 -4.85 26.82 -6.27
CA THR A 241 -5.88 27.79 -6.70
C THR A 241 -5.32 29.20 -6.89
N LEU A 242 -4.04 29.41 -6.57
CA LEU A 242 -3.31 30.66 -6.75
C LEU A 242 -1.82 30.40 -7.01
N ASP A 243 -1.10 31.39 -7.51
CA ASP A 243 0.35 31.30 -7.68
C ASP A 243 1.05 31.29 -6.31
N GLN A 244 1.76 30.21 -6.01
CA GLN A 244 2.46 30.03 -4.73
C GLN A 244 3.97 29.99 -4.93
N VAL A 245 4.68 30.79 -4.13
CA VAL A 245 6.12 30.64 -3.92
C VAL A 245 6.29 29.89 -2.60
N VAL A 246 6.95 28.74 -2.65
CA VAL A 246 7.18 27.88 -1.49
C VAL A 246 8.68 27.77 -1.26
N ARG A 247 9.11 27.94 0.00
CA ARG A 247 10.50 27.89 0.44
C ARG A 247 10.83 26.59 1.18
#